data_AF-A0A396C287-F1
#
_entry.id   AF-A0A396C287-F1
#
_cell.length_a   1.000
_cell.length_b   1.000
_cell.length_c   1.000
_cell.angle_alpha   90.00
_cell.angle_beta   90.00
_cell.angle_gamma   90.00
#
_symmetry.space_group_name_H-M   'P 1'
#
loop_
_entity.id
_entity.type
_entity.pdbx_description
1 polymer ?
#
loop_
_entity_poly.entity_id
_entity_poly.type
_entity_poly.pdbx_seq_one_letter_code
_entity_poly.pdbx_strand_id
1 'polypeptide(L)'
;MELRNIPFSSSYNRMGAVANEIHNAIMGGWITTGAWGNWSPEYWHTDKLVCLNSATTAIEMISYILGIGNGDEVIIVPVYTYTAITIKYVGATRQIPVDVQEDYFKI
;
A
#
# COMPACT_ATOMS: atom_id res chain seq x y z
N MET A 1 39.79 8.56 -8.31
CA MET A 1 38.63 7.67 -8.52
C MET A 1 37.41 8.59 -8.51
N GLU A 2 36.73 8.78 -9.64
CA GLU A 2 35.50 9.59 -9.63
C GLU A 2 34.40 8.83 -8.90
N LEU A 3 33.80 9.48 -7.90
CA LEU A 3 32.67 8.93 -7.15
C LEU A 3 31.42 9.04 -8.01
N ARG A 4 30.83 7.89 -8.38
CA ARG A 4 29.51 7.86 -9.04
C ARG A 4 28.42 8.00 -7.97
N ASN A 5 27.55 8.98 -8.14
CA ASN A 5 26.38 9.18 -7.27
C ASN A 5 25.21 8.35 -7.82
N ILE A 6 25.01 7.15 -7.28
CA ILE A 6 23.91 6.25 -7.67
C ILE A 6 22.83 6.33 -6.58
N PRO A 7 21.66 6.93 -6.86
CA PRO A 7 20.60 7.03 -5.86
C PRO A 7 19.91 5.68 -5.63
N PHE A 8 19.42 5.47 -4.41
CA PHE A 8 18.67 4.26 -4.04
C PHE A 8 17.34 4.15 -4.81
N SER A 9 16.65 5.28 -5.02
CA SER A 9 15.42 5.38 -5.81
C SER A 9 15.55 6.53 -6.82
N SER A 10 15.76 6.18 -8.10
CA SER A 10 15.85 7.16 -9.18
C SER A 10 14.48 7.73 -9.56
N SER A 11 14.47 8.87 -10.26
CA SER A 11 13.25 9.47 -10.78
C SER A 11 12.52 8.56 -11.76
N TYR A 12 11.19 8.57 -11.69
CA TYR A 12 10.34 7.77 -12.57
C TYR A 12 10.37 8.32 -14.01
N ASN A 13 10.65 7.44 -14.97
CA ASN A 13 10.95 7.81 -16.36
C ASN A 13 9.72 8.15 -17.24
N ARG A 14 8.50 8.13 -16.69
CA ARG A 14 7.26 8.42 -17.45
C ARG A 14 6.52 9.68 -16.99
N MET A 15 7.24 10.68 -16.46
CA MET A 15 6.61 11.93 -15.98
C MET A 15 5.70 12.61 -17.00
N GLY A 16 6.02 12.59 -18.30
CA GLY A 16 5.19 13.23 -19.32
C GLY A 16 3.78 12.62 -19.42
N ALA A 17 3.67 11.29 -19.35
CA ALA A 17 2.37 10.61 -19.35
C ALA A 17 1.58 10.92 -18.06
N VAL A 18 2.25 10.94 -16.91
CA VAL A 18 1.65 11.29 -15.62
C VAL A 18 1.10 12.73 -15.65
N ALA A 19 1.85 13.68 -16.20
CA ALA A 19 1.43 15.07 -16.30
C ALA A 19 0.18 15.24 -17.18
N ASN A 20 0.10 14.52 -18.31
CA ASN A 20 -1.08 14.57 -19.19
C ASN A 20 -2.33 14.03 -18.50
N GLU A 21 -2.23 12.90 -17.78
CA GLU A 21 -3.36 12.35 -17.02
C GLU A 21 -3.83 13.30 -15.91
N ILE A 22 -2.90 13.92 -15.19
CA ILE A 22 -3.22 14.94 -14.17
C ILE A 22 -3.93 16.14 -14.82
N HIS A 23 -3.44 16.63 -15.96
CA HIS A 23 -4.07 17.74 -16.67
C HIS A 23 -5.51 17.42 -17.06
N ASN A 24 -5.76 16.23 -17.63
CA ASN A 24 -7.09 15.79 -18.02
C ASN A 24 -8.04 15.70 -16.83
N ALA A 25 -7.58 15.18 -15.69
CA ALA A 25 -8.39 15.10 -14.47
C ALA A 25 -8.76 16.49 -13.94
N ILE A 26 -7.80 17.42 -13.89
CA ILE A 26 -8.02 18.80 -13.43
C ILE A 26 -8.99 19.55 -14.36
N MET A 27 -8.73 19.53 -15.67
CA MET A 27 -9.57 20.22 -16.65
C MET A 27 -10.96 19.59 -16.79
N GLY A 28 -11.09 18.30 -16.50
CA GLY A 28 -12.36 17.58 -16.43
C GLY A 28 -13.17 17.85 -15.15
N GLY A 29 -12.65 18.63 -14.20
CA GLY A 29 -13.34 18.99 -12.95
C GLY A 29 -13.29 17.93 -11.85
N TRP A 30 -12.53 16.85 -12.02
CA TRP A 30 -12.42 15.73 -11.07
C TRP A 30 -11.11 15.83 -10.28
N ILE A 31 -11.07 16.76 -9.31
CA ILE A 31 -9.90 16.98 -8.45
C ILE A 31 -9.86 16.07 -7.21
N THR A 32 -10.96 15.37 -6.92
CA THR A 32 -11.09 14.39 -5.84
C THR A 32 -11.58 13.05 -6.41
N THR A 33 -12.11 12.14 -5.57
CA THR A 33 -12.68 10.87 -6.03
C THR A 33 -13.72 11.09 -7.13
N GLY A 34 -13.51 10.45 -8.28
CA GLY A 34 -14.31 10.67 -9.47
C GLY A 34 -14.03 9.61 -10.52
N ALA A 35 -14.58 9.80 -11.72
CA ALA A 35 -14.29 8.96 -12.87
C ALA A 35 -12.90 9.29 -13.43
N TRP A 36 -11.85 8.73 -12.82
CA TRP A 36 -10.47 8.92 -13.26
C TRP A 36 -9.69 7.59 -13.21
N GLY A 37 -8.90 7.33 -14.25
CA GLY A 37 -8.06 6.14 -14.38
C GLY A 37 -8.82 4.88 -14.77
N ASN A 38 -8.35 4.21 -15.84
CA ASN A 38 -8.86 2.90 -16.26
C ASN A 38 -8.17 1.80 -15.44
N TRP A 39 -8.62 1.61 -14.19
CA TRP A 39 -8.12 0.54 -13.33
C TRP A 39 -8.87 -0.76 -13.63
N SER A 40 -8.14 -1.80 -14.04
CA SER A 40 -8.72 -3.12 -14.26
C SER A 40 -8.40 -4.06 -13.09
N PRO A 41 -9.42 -4.59 -12.38
CA PRO A 41 -9.22 -5.65 -11.39
C PRO A 41 -8.55 -6.91 -11.97
N GLU A 42 -8.73 -7.15 -13.28
CA GLU A 42 -8.18 -8.32 -13.98
C GLU A 42 -6.66 -8.37 -13.93
N TYR A 43 -6.00 -7.20 -13.94
CA TYR A 43 -4.53 -7.12 -13.83
C TYR A 43 -4.02 -7.74 -12.53
N TRP A 44 -4.81 -7.66 -11.46
CA TRP A 44 -4.48 -8.19 -10.14
C TRP A 44 -5.14 -9.54 -9.86
N HIS A 45 -5.84 -10.11 -10.83
CA HIS A 45 -6.60 -11.34 -10.68
C HIS A 45 -7.64 -11.28 -9.54
N THR A 46 -8.32 -10.15 -9.38
CA THR A 46 -9.39 -9.96 -8.39
C THR A 46 -10.72 -9.55 -9.03
N ASP A 47 -11.84 -9.81 -8.35
CA ASP A 47 -13.17 -9.42 -8.82
C ASP A 47 -13.43 -7.91 -8.70
N LYS A 48 -12.82 -7.28 -7.70
CA LYS A 48 -13.01 -5.86 -7.37
C LYS A 48 -11.69 -5.23 -6.94
N LEU A 49 -11.60 -3.92 -7.15
CA LEU A 49 -10.48 -3.08 -6.73
C LEU A 49 -11.00 -1.81 -6.08
N VAL A 50 -10.39 -1.41 -4.96
CA VAL A 50 -10.70 -0.14 -4.27
C VAL A 50 -9.39 0.64 -4.13
N CYS A 51 -9.33 1.81 -4.78
CA CYS A 51 -8.16 2.70 -4.68
C CYS A 51 -8.30 3.63 -3.47
N LEU A 52 -7.25 3.68 -2.66
CA LEU A 52 -7.16 4.53 -1.46
C LEU A 52 -5.92 5.42 -1.54
N ASN A 53 -5.84 6.39 -0.64
CA ASN A 53 -4.73 7.35 -0.57
C ASN A 53 -3.39 6.72 -0.17
N SER A 54 -3.39 5.55 0.48
CA SER A 54 -2.17 4.84 0.87
C SER A 54 -2.41 3.35 1.12
N ALA A 55 -1.34 2.56 1.07
CA ALA A 55 -1.38 1.15 1.45
C ALA A 55 -1.68 0.95 2.95
N THR A 56 -1.21 1.85 3.82
CA THR A 56 -1.48 1.80 5.27
C THR A 56 -2.98 1.86 5.55
N THR A 57 -3.67 2.82 4.93
CA THR A 57 -5.14 2.97 5.07
C THR A 57 -5.88 1.76 4.52
N ALA A 58 -5.38 1.14 3.45
CA ALA A 58 -5.96 -0.08 2.91
C ALA A 58 -5.90 -1.25 3.90
N ILE A 59 -4.73 -1.48 4.53
CA ILE A 59 -4.55 -2.55 5.53
C ILE A 59 -5.43 -2.30 6.76
N GLU A 60 -5.53 -1.05 7.20
CA GLU A 60 -6.40 -0.66 8.31
C GLU A 60 -7.88 -0.89 7.98
N MET A 61 -8.35 -0.48 6.80
CA MET A 61 -9.73 -0.73 6.35
C MET A 61 -10.04 -2.23 6.25
N ILE A 62 -9.10 -3.03 5.73
CA ILE A 62 -9.27 -4.49 5.68
C ILE A 62 -9.43 -5.05 7.09
N SER A 63 -8.65 -4.56 8.06
CA SER A 63 -8.74 -5.00 9.45
C SER A 63 -10.11 -4.69 10.08
N TYR A 64 -10.67 -3.51 9.78
CA TYR A 64 -12.06 -3.18 10.17
C TYR A 64 -13.10 -4.07 9.50
N ILE A 65 -12.94 -4.36 8.20
CA ILE A 65 -13.85 -5.26 7.45
C ILE A 65 -13.82 -6.67 8.02
N LEU A 66 -12.65 -7.15 8.46
CA LEU A 66 -12.48 -8.45 9.11
C LEU A 66 -13.00 -8.48 10.55
N GLY A 67 -13.39 -7.32 11.11
CA GLY A 67 -13.95 -7.23 12.46
C GLY A 67 -12.93 -7.32 13.59
N ILE A 68 -11.65 -7.08 13.30
CA ILE A 68 -10.57 -7.11 14.30
C ILE A 68 -10.80 -6.00 15.33
N GLY A 69 -10.74 -6.33 16.62
CA GLY A 69 -10.94 -5.38 17.71
C GLY A 69 -10.36 -5.83 19.04
N ASN A 70 -10.91 -5.26 20.13
CA ASN A 70 -10.47 -5.59 21.49
C ASN A 70 -10.74 -7.07 21.79
N GLY A 71 -9.72 -7.77 22.25
CA GLY A 71 -9.72 -9.21 22.51
C GLY A 71 -8.96 -10.01 21.46
N ASP A 72 -8.76 -9.44 20.26
CA ASP A 72 -8.10 -10.16 19.17
C ASP A 72 -6.58 -10.05 19.25
N GLU A 73 -5.93 -11.18 19.03
CA GLU A 73 -4.49 -11.26 18.80
C GLU A 73 -4.24 -11.49 17.32
N VAL A 74 -3.42 -10.63 16.71
CA VAL A 74 -3.11 -10.76 15.29
C VAL A 74 -1.63 -11.05 15.14
N ILE A 75 -1.38 -12.10 14.37
CA ILE A 75 -0.04 -12.52 14.02
C ILE A 75 0.48 -11.58 12.93
N ILE A 76 1.58 -10.89 13.22
CA ILE A 76 2.31 -10.11 12.24
C ILE A 76 3.48 -10.96 11.76
N VAL A 77 3.45 -11.29 10.48
CA VAL A 77 4.51 -12.06 9.85
C VAL A 77 4.95 -11.31 8.58
N PRO A 78 6.26 -11.14 8.35
CA PRO A 78 7.38 -11.38 9.28
C PRO A 78 7.60 -10.24 10.29
N VAL A 79 8.38 -10.50 11.34
CA VAL A 79 8.94 -9.47 12.25
C VAL A 79 9.80 -8.46 11.48
N TYR A 80 10.45 -8.90 10.39
CA TYR A 80 11.22 -8.05 9.50
C TYR A 80 10.33 -7.42 8.43
N THR A 81 9.49 -6.48 8.85
CA THR A 81 8.55 -5.78 7.96
C THR A 81 8.47 -4.28 8.25
N TYR A 82 7.75 -3.54 7.41
CA TYR A 82 7.57 -2.10 7.56
C TYR A 82 6.47 -1.79 8.60
N THR A 83 6.65 -0.70 9.35
CA THR A 83 5.73 -0.30 10.45
C THR A 83 4.28 -0.07 10.00
N ALA A 84 4.04 0.21 8.71
CA ALA A 84 2.71 0.44 8.16
C ALA A 84 1.73 -0.75 8.29
N ILE A 85 2.23 -1.95 8.61
CA ILE A 85 1.39 -3.15 8.84
C ILE A 85 0.78 -3.15 10.26
N THR A 86 1.12 -2.16 11.10
CA THR A 86 0.62 -2.13 12.48
C THR A 86 -0.90 -1.95 12.53
N ILE A 87 -1.56 -2.91 13.17
CA ILE A 87 -2.99 -2.89 13.45
C ILE A 87 -3.30 -2.23 14.81
N LYS A 88 -2.37 -1.43 15.34
CA LYS A 88 -2.55 -0.80 16.66
C LYS A 88 -3.81 0.09 16.68
N TYR A 89 -4.14 0.65 15.52
CA TYR A 89 -5.24 1.60 15.35
C TYR A 89 -6.62 0.94 15.35
N VAL A 90 -6.74 -0.34 15.01
CA VAL A 90 -8.02 -1.07 15.05
C VAL A 90 -8.38 -1.60 16.45
N GLY A 91 -7.50 -1.43 17.44
CA GLY A 91 -7.80 -1.83 18.83
C GLY A 91 -7.55 -3.30 19.14
N ALA A 92 -6.77 -4.01 18.31
CA ALA A 92 -6.31 -5.36 18.64
C ALA A 92 -5.54 -5.37 19.96
N THR A 93 -5.81 -6.38 20.80
CA THR A 93 -5.20 -6.50 22.12
C THR A 93 -3.70 -6.76 22.05
N ARG A 94 -3.27 -7.55 21.05
CA ARG A 94 -1.86 -7.91 20.90
C ARG A 94 -1.47 -8.11 19.44
N GLN A 95 -0.27 -7.64 19.10
CA GLN A 95 0.42 -7.96 17.87
C GLN A 95 1.49 -9.00 18.19
N ILE A 96 1.43 -10.16 17.54
CA ILE A 96 2.35 -11.27 17.77
C ILE A 96 3.35 -11.31 16.60
N PRO A 97 4.57 -10.77 16.77
CA PRO A 97 5.59 -10.87 15.74
C PRO A 97 6.10 -12.32 15.63
N VAL A 98 6.29 -12.80 14.41
CA VAL A 98 6.89 -14.12 14.12
C VAL A 98 8.19 -13.93 13.35
N ASP A 99 9.20 -14.71 13.73
CA ASP A 99 10.53 -14.63 13.14
C ASP A 99 10.55 -15.03 11.66
N VAL A 100 11.58 -14.58 10.94
CA VAL A 100 11.84 -14.95 9.55
C VAL A 100 12.70 -16.21 9.44
N GLN A 101 12.70 -16.84 8.27
CA GLN A 101 13.70 -17.84 7.94
C GLN A 101 15.03 -17.15 7.60
N GLU A 102 16.15 -17.81 7.86
CA GLU A 102 17.50 -17.25 7.65
C GLU A 102 17.74 -16.77 6.21
N ASP A 103 17.26 -17.52 5.22
CA ASP A 103 17.46 -17.24 3.79
C ASP A 103 16.21 -16.68 3.08
N TYR A 104 15.13 -16.42 3.83
CA TYR A 104 13.85 -16.07 3.20
C TYR A 104 13.00 -15.12 4.06
N PHE A 105 12.71 -13.95 3.49
CA PHE A 105 11.89 -12.90 4.12
C PHE A 105 10.39 -13.00 3.80
N LYS A 106 9.99 -13.88 2.88
CA LYS A 106 8.59 -14.11 2.56
C LYS A 106 8.08 -15.32 3.37
N ILE A 107 6.77 -15.37 3.54
CA ILE A 107 6.06 -16.54 4.09
C ILE A 107 5.36 -17.21 2.93
#